data_AF-A0A535XMG2-F1
#
_entry.id   AF-A0A535XMG2-F1
#
_cell.length_a   1.000
_cell.length_b   1.000
_cell.length_c   1.000
_cell.angle_alpha   90.00
_cell.angle_beta   90.00
_cell.angle_gamma   90.00
#
_symmetry.space_group_name_H-M   'P 1'
#
loop_
_entity.id
_entity.type
_entity.pdbx_description
1 polymer ?
#
loop_
_entity_poly.entity_id
_entity_poly.type
_entity_poly.pdbx_seq_one_letter_code
_entity_poly.pdbx_strand_id
1 'polypeptide(L)'
;MSGEDPSQEEAERTPLGVLLWFGWAFLLLAITGLLLPRIIDFVDFSPRAPFSVLGIFMMAELALVIFGITVALQRKRVAWRMALLISILPVPILAGLPPALLGFSREAASGWYVLFIPIGLVISGLLVGLLLRRSARAYFSED
;
A
#
# COMPACT_ATOMS: atom_id res chain seq x y z
N MET A 1 35.37 -0.31 -29.62
CA MET A 1 35.37 -0.59 -28.19
C MET A 1 34.58 0.55 -27.56
N SER A 2 33.25 0.43 -27.56
CA SER A 2 32.38 1.46 -26.97
C SER A 2 32.54 1.37 -25.47
N GLY A 3 33.00 2.46 -24.85
CA GLY A 3 32.94 2.57 -23.40
C GLY A 3 31.47 2.62 -23.01
N GLU A 4 30.97 1.55 -22.39
CA GLU A 4 29.79 1.64 -21.55
C GLU A 4 30.08 2.71 -20.50
N ASP A 5 29.39 3.83 -20.63
CA ASP A 5 29.44 4.91 -19.66
C ASP A 5 28.73 4.40 -18.41
N PRO A 6 29.44 4.17 -17.27
CA PRO A 6 28.82 3.62 -16.06
C PRO A 6 27.70 4.52 -15.51
N SER A 7 27.60 5.76 -15.99
CA SER A 7 26.49 6.67 -15.67
C SER A 7 25.16 6.30 -16.35
N GLN A 8 25.17 5.55 -17.46
CA GLN A 8 23.93 5.07 -18.11
C GLN A 8 23.31 3.87 -17.37
N GLU A 9 24.11 2.97 -16.79
CA GLU A 9 23.60 1.85 -15.99
C GLU A 9 22.88 2.30 -14.72
N GLU A 10 23.30 3.41 -14.10
CA GLU A 10 22.64 3.99 -12.92
C GLU A 10 21.29 4.64 -13.24
N ALA A 11 21.11 5.14 -14.47
CA ALA A 11 19.86 5.77 -14.92
C ALA A 11 18.74 4.74 -15.19
N GLU A 12 19.10 3.52 -15.59
CA GLU A 12 18.13 2.49 -15.96
C GLU A 12 17.64 1.65 -14.76
N ARG A 13 18.37 1.69 -13.64
CA ARG A 13 18.06 0.86 -12.47
C ARG A 13 16.92 1.46 -11.66
N THR A 14 15.82 0.71 -11.55
CA THR A 14 14.66 1.10 -10.74
C THR A 14 15.10 1.39 -9.30
N PRO A 15 14.82 2.58 -8.72
CA PRO A 15 15.26 2.89 -7.37
C PRO A 15 14.70 1.88 -6.39
N LEU A 16 15.54 1.44 -5.44
CA LEU A 16 15.15 0.43 -4.45
C LEU A 16 13.88 0.82 -3.66
N GLY A 17 13.67 2.11 -3.42
CA GLY A 17 12.44 2.61 -2.80
C GLY A 17 11.17 2.37 -3.63
N VAL A 18 11.27 2.48 -4.95
CA VAL A 18 10.17 2.19 -5.89
C VAL A 18 9.90 0.69 -5.94
N LEU A 19 10.96 -0.13 -5.98
CA LEU A 19 10.83 -1.60 -5.95
C LEU A 19 10.18 -2.10 -4.66
N LEU A 20 10.63 -1.60 -3.50
CA LEU A 20 10.02 -1.93 -2.21
C LEU A 20 8.57 -1.46 -2.13
N TRP A 21 8.27 -0.29 -2.70
CA TRP A 21 6.89 0.20 -2.78
C TRP A 21 6.01 -0.69 -3.66
N PHE A 22 6.49 -1.14 -4.83
CA PHE A 22 5.76 -2.10 -5.66
C PHE A 22 5.56 -3.43 -4.94
N GLY A 23 6.61 -3.95 -4.30
CA GLY A 23 6.53 -5.17 -3.49
C GLY A 23 5.47 -5.05 -2.39
N TRP A 24 5.43 -3.91 -1.72
CA TRP A 24 4.39 -3.59 -0.74
C TRP A 24 2.99 -3.52 -1.37
N ALA A 25 2.82 -2.81 -2.49
CA ALA A 25 1.52 -2.68 -3.15
C ALA A 25 0.99 -4.03 -3.66
N PHE A 26 1.84 -4.89 -4.18
CA PHE A 26 1.47 -6.27 -4.56
C PHE A 26 1.17 -7.13 -3.34
N LEU A 27 1.91 -6.98 -2.24
CA LEU A 27 1.61 -7.67 -1.00
C LEU A 27 0.22 -7.28 -0.47
N LEU A 28 -0.15 -5.99 -0.55
CA LEU A 28 -1.49 -5.53 -0.22
C LEU A 28 -2.55 -6.18 -1.10
N LEU A 29 -2.35 -6.23 -2.42
CA LEU A 29 -3.27 -6.93 -3.33
C LEU A 29 -3.41 -8.42 -2.98
N ALA A 30 -2.31 -9.09 -2.65
CA ALA A 30 -2.33 -10.50 -2.29
C ALA A 30 -3.08 -10.75 -0.98
N ILE A 31 -2.82 -9.93 0.05
CA ILE A 31 -3.53 -10.01 1.35
C ILE A 31 -5.02 -9.75 1.15
N THR A 32 -5.38 -8.69 0.43
CA THR A 32 -6.77 -8.33 0.17
C THR A 32 -7.49 -9.38 -0.68
N GLY A 33 -6.82 -9.96 -1.67
CA GLY A 33 -7.33 -11.09 -2.45
C GLY A 33 -7.50 -12.37 -1.61
N LEU A 34 -6.60 -12.65 -0.67
CA LEU A 34 -6.71 -13.79 0.25
C LEU A 34 -7.86 -13.60 1.25
N LEU A 35 -8.05 -12.37 1.74
CA LEU A 35 -9.11 -12.02 2.68
C LEU A 35 -10.46 -11.78 1.99
N LEU A 36 -10.54 -11.85 0.65
CA LEU A 36 -11.74 -11.56 -0.12
C LEU A 36 -12.99 -12.33 0.36
N PRO A 37 -12.94 -13.64 0.69
CA PRO A 37 -14.10 -14.35 1.22
C PRO A 37 -14.61 -13.74 2.53
N ARG A 38 -13.70 -13.40 3.45
CA ARG A 38 -14.04 -12.77 4.74
C ARG A 38 -14.57 -11.35 4.56
N ILE A 39 -14.04 -10.61 3.59
CA ILE A 39 -14.54 -9.28 3.24
C ILE A 39 -15.97 -9.39 2.71
N ILE A 40 -16.27 -10.36 1.83
CA ILE A 40 -17.62 -10.57 1.29
C ILE A 40 -18.59 -10.95 2.42
N ASP A 41 -18.19 -11.89 3.29
CA ASP A 41 -19.01 -12.30 4.44
C ASP A 41 -19.29 -11.13 5.40
N PHE A 42 -18.32 -10.22 5.57
CA PHE A 42 -18.47 -9.07 6.46
C PHE A 42 -19.24 -7.91 5.82
N VAL A 43 -19.05 -7.69 4.51
CA VAL A 43 -19.74 -6.65 3.74
C VAL A 43 -21.20 -7.01 3.51
N ASP A 44 -21.62 -8.23 3.88
CA ASP A 44 -22.97 -8.79 3.87
C ASP A 44 -23.97 -7.82 3.26
N PHE A 45 -24.22 -7.99 1.96
CA PHE A 45 -25.08 -7.16 1.13
C PHE A 45 -26.54 -7.30 1.61
N SER A 46 -26.80 -6.98 2.87
CA SER A 46 -28.11 -6.84 3.45
C SER A 46 -28.76 -5.65 2.78
N PRO A 47 -29.96 -5.82 2.18
CA PRO A 47 -30.70 -4.73 1.55
C PRO A 47 -30.96 -3.52 2.47
N ARG A 48 -30.71 -3.66 3.79
CA ARG A 48 -31.01 -2.67 4.82
C ARG A 48 -29.80 -1.82 5.25
N ALA A 49 -28.57 -2.21 4.90
CA ALA A 49 -27.35 -1.45 5.24
C ALA A 49 -26.32 -1.53 4.09
N PRO A 50 -26.57 -0.87 2.95
CA PRO A 50 -25.77 -1.02 1.73
C PRO A 50 -24.31 -0.53 1.83
N PHE A 51 -23.94 0.18 2.90
CA PHE A 51 -22.58 0.70 3.09
C PHE A 51 -22.14 0.60 4.55
N SER A 52 -21.29 -0.37 4.88
CA SER A 52 -20.54 -0.34 6.15
C SER A 52 -19.32 0.57 5.99
N VAL A 53 -18.93 1.28 7.05
CA VAL A 53 -17.73 2.14 7.04
C VAL A 53 -16.49 1.34 6.65
N LEU A 54 -16.42 0.07 7.12
CA LEU A 54 -15.35 -0.85 6.73
C LEU A 54 -15.42 -1.18 5.23
N GLY A 55 -16.60 -1.47 4.68
CA GLY A 55 -16.77 -1.74 3.25
C GLY A 55 -16.33 -0.57 2.37
N ILE A 56 -16.67 0.67 2.74
CA ILE A 56 -16.19 1.88 2.04
C ILE A 56 -14.67 1.98 2.12
N PHE A 57 -14.09 1.74 3.30
CA PHE A 57 -12.65 1.74 3.49
C PHE A 57 -11.96 0.70 2.59
N MET A 58 -12.46 -0.54 2.56
CA MET A 58 -11.94 -1.62 1.72
C MET A 58 -12.01 -1.29 0.22
N MET A 59 -13.14 -0.72 -0.23
CA MET A 59 -13.29 -0.30 -1.62
C MET A 59 -12.33 0.84 -1.98
N ALA A 60 -12.21 1.84 -1.11
CA ALA A 60 -11.30 2.95 -1.31
C ALA A 60 -9.84 2.50 -1.30
N GLU A 61 -9.47 1.57 -0.41
CA GLU A 61 -8.15 0.97 -0.34
C GLU A 61 -7.81 0.22 -1.63
N LEU A 62 -8.68 -0.70 -2.06
CA LEU A 62 -8.46 -1.47 -3.28
C LEU A 62 -8.35 -0.57 -4.50
N ALA A 63 -9.25 0.42 -4.61
CA ALA A 63 -9.22 1.40 -5.67
C ALA A 63 -7.91 2.19 -5.65
N LEU A 64 -7.48 2.66 -4.47
CA LEU A 64 -6.23 3.39 -4.30
C LEU A 64 -5.02 2.54 -4.71
N VAL A 65 -4.95 1.28 -4.30
CA VAL A 65 -3.84 0.37 -4.62
C VAL A 65 -3.79 0.05 -6.11
N ILE A 66 -4.90 -0.37 -6.72
CA ILE A 66 -4.96 -0.70 -8.15
C ILE A 66 -4.66 0.54 -9.00
N PHE A 67 -5.33 1.65 -8.69
CA PHE A 67 -5.10 2.91 -9.39
C PHE A 67 -3.64 3.35 -9.22
N GLY A 68 -3.13 3.37 -7.99
CA GLY A 68 -1.77 3.77 -7.66
C GLY A 68 -0.71 2.95 -8.40
N ILE A 69 -0.84 1.62 -8.44
CA ILE A 69 0.04 0.75 -9.23
C ILE A 69 -0.06 1.12 -10.71
N THR A 70 -1.27 1.33 -11.22
CA THR A 70 -1.49 1.66 -12.64
C THR A 70 -0.82 2.99 -13.02
N VAL A 71 -1.05 4.07 -12.27
CA VAL A 71 -0.39 5.36 -12.57
C VAL A 71 1.11 5.30 -12.35
N ALA A 72 1.60 4.48 -11.41
CA ALA A 72 3.03 4.25 -11.22
C ALA A 72 3.69 3.51 -12.40
N LEU A 73 3.04 2.47 -12.92
CA LEU A 73 3.50 1.76 -14.12
C LEU A 73 3.43 2.64 -15.37
N GLN A 74 2.39 3.47 -15.48
CA GLN A 74 2.23 4.45 -16.56
C GLN A 74 3.10 5.70 -16.39
N ARG A 75 3.94 5.76 -15.34
CA ARG A 75 4.83 6.89 -15.01
C ARG A 75 4.14 8.25 -15.04
N LYS A 76 2.86 8.31 -14.65
CA LYS A 76 2.11 9.57 -14.66
C LYS A 76 2.59 10.49 -13.54
N ARG A 77 2.50 11.80 -13.77
CA ARG A 77 2.81 12.85 -12.77
C ARG A 77 2.15 12.65 -11.39
N VAL A 78 0.99 12.01 -11.34
CA VAL A 78 0.24 11.76 -10.08
C VAL A 78 0.77 10.52 -9.33
N ALA A 79 1.59 9.67 -9.96
CA ALA A 79 2.11 8.43 -9.40
C ALA A 79 2.81 8.63 -8.05
N TRP A 80 3.69 9.62 -7.93
CA TRP A 80 4.39 9.89 -6.68
C TRP A 80 3.43 10.24 -5.53
N ARG A 81 2.37 11.00 -5.81
CA ARG A 81 1.35 11.35 -4.81
C ARG A 81 0.57 10.11 -4.37
N MET A 82 0.21 9.23 -5.32
CA MET A 82 -0.47 7.97 -5.00
C MET A 82 0.45 7.02 -4.23
N ALA A 83 1.73 6.99 -4.56
CA ALA A 83 2.72 6.16 -3.87
C ALA A 83 2.85 6.57 -2.40
N LEU A 84 2.82 7.87 -2.10
CA LEU A 84 2.78 8.38 -0.74
C LEU A 84 1.49 7.99 -0.02
N LEU A 85 0.33 8.10 -0.66
CA LEU A 85 -0.94 7.69 -0.05
C LEU A 85 -0.95 6.19 0.30
N ILE A 86 -0.48 5.34 -0.62
CA ILE A 86 -0.37 3.89 -0.40
C ILE A 86 0.64 3.56 0.70
N SER A 87 1.69 4.36 0.85
CA SER A 87 2.70 4.16 1.90
C SER A 87 2.15 4.42 3.31
N ILE A 88 0.99 5.06 3.46
CA ILE A 88 0.36 5.29 4.77
C ILE A 88 -0.55 4.12 5.17
N LEU A 89 -0.98 3.30 4.19
CA LEU A 89 -1.88 2.16 4.41
C LEU A 89 -1.37 1.03 5.33
N PRO A 90 -0.06 0.79 5.56
CA PRO A 90 0.37 -0.26 6.50
C PRO A 90 -0.28 -0.16 7.88
N VAL A 91 -0.50 1.06 8.39
CA VAL A 91 -1.12 1.27 9.70
C VAL A 91 -2.57 0.80 9.74
N PRO A 92 -3.51 1.36 8.94
CA PRO A 92 -4.90 0.93 8.99
C PRO A 92 -5.09 -0.53 8.53
N ILE A 93 -4.22 -1.06 7.65
CA ILE A 93 -4.32 -2.45 7.19
C ILE A 93 -3.82 -3.42 8.26
N LEU A 94 -2.64 -3.23 8.83
CA LEU A 94 -2.13 -4.20 9.81
C LEU A 94 -2.85 -4.07 11.15
N ALA A 95 -3.18 -2.85 11.57
CA ALA A 95 -3.83 -2.63 12.86
C ALA A 95 -5.35 -2.83 12.76
N GLY A 96 -6.01 -2.34 11.72
CA GLY A 96 -7.48 -2.27 11.66
C GLY A 96 -8.16 -3.49 11.07
N LEU A 97 -7.64 -4.03 9.97
CA LEU A 97 -8.29 -5.10 9.20
C LEU A 97 -8.36 -6.45 9.96
N PRO A 98 -7.27 -6.98 10.53
CA PRO A 98 -7.30 -8.29 11.18
C PRO A 98 -8.26 -8.34 12.36
N PRO A 99 -8.27 -7.38 13.31
CA PRO A 99 -9.23 -7.41 14.41
C PRO A 99 -10.68 -7.30 13.95
N ALA A 100 -10.95 -6.49 12.91
CA ALA A 100 -12.29 -6.29 12.38
C ALA A 100 -12.82 -7.52 11.64
N LEU A 101 -12.01 -8.15 10.78
CA LEU A 101 -12.41 -9.31 9.97
C LEU A 101 -12.39 -10.63 10.74
N LEU A 102 -11.55 -10.75 11.78
CA LEU A 102 -11.43 -11.98 12.56
C LEU A 102 -12.28 -11.95 13.85
N GLY A 103 -12.98 -10.85 14.13
CA GLY A 103 -13.89 -10.75 15.27
C GLY A 103 -13.19 -10.82 16.62
N PHE A 104 -12.05 -10.13 16.77
CA PHE A 104 -11.27 -10.16 18.01
C PHE A 104 -12.07 -9.60 19.21
N SER A 105 -11.89 -10.19 20.39
CA SER A 105 -12.36 -9.58 21.64
C SER A 105 -11.63 -8.26 21.90
N ARG A 106 -12.20 -7.38 22.74
CA ARG A 106 -11.56 -6.09 23.07
C ARG A 106 -10.17 -6.25 23.66
N GLU A 107 -9.96 -7.27 24.50
CA GLU A 107 -8.64 -7.53 25.08
C GLU A 107 -7.65 -7.98 23.99
N ALA A 108 -8.04 -8.91 23.12
CA ALA A 108 -7.20 -9.39 22.02
C ALA A 108 -6.87 -8.28 21.01
N ALA A 109 -7.85 -7.43 20.69
CA ALA A 109 -7.67 -6.27 19.82
C ALA A 109 -6.69 -5.26 20.42
N SER A 110 -6.74 -5.00 21.72
CA SER A 110 -5.81 -4.08 22.39
C SER A 110 -4.36 -4.54 22.28
N GLY A 111 -4.10 -5.83 22.53
CA GLY A 111 -2.76 -6.41 22.36
C GLY A 111 -2.29 -6.38 20.90
N TRP A 112 -3.20 -6.60 19.96
CA TRP A 112 -2.92 -6.49 18.53
C TRP A 112 -2.54 -5.05 18.14
N TYR A 113 -3.31 -4.05 18.55
CA TYR A 113 -3.04 -2.65 18.26
C TYR A 113 -1.68 -2.21 18.79
N VAL A 114 -1.35 -2.58 20.03
CA VAL A 114 -0.05 -2.24 20.65
C VAL A 114 1.13 -2.76 19.83
N LEU A 115 1.00 -3.94 19.22
CA LEU A 115 2.06 -4.54 18.42
C LEU A 115 2.09 -4.02 16.97
N PHE A 116 0.93 -3.97 16.30
CA PHE A 116 0.88 -3.73 14.86
C PHE A 116 0.81 -2.26 14.47
N ILE A 117 0.36 -1.35 15.35
CA ILE A 117 0.45 0.10 15.10
C ILE A 117 1.90 0.55 14.94
N PRO A 118 2.84 0.26 15.86
CA PRO A 118 4.23 0.70 15.69
C PRO A 118 4.90 0.03 14.50
N ILE A 119 4.62 -1.26 14.23
CA ILE A 119 5.13 -1.93 13.03
C ILE A 119 4.62 -1.24 11.76
N GLY A 120 3.32 -0.95 11.68
CA GLY A 120 2.73 -0.21 10.58
C GLY A 120 3.37 1.16 10.40
N LEU A 121 3.59 1.91 11.48
CA LEU A 121 4.25 3.22 11.45
C LEU A 121 5.69 3.13 10.96
N VAL A 122 6.44 2.11 11.36
CA VAL A 122 7.81 1.87 10.88
C VAL A 122 7.81 1.57 9.39
N ILE A 123 6.92 0.69 8.91
CA ILE A 123 6.80 0.38 7.48
C ILE A 123 6.41 1.65 6.70
N SER A 124 5.41 2.40 7.17
CA SER A 124 4.97 3.64 6.53
C SER A 124 6.08 4.68 6.48
N GLY A 125 6.77 4.90 7.61
CA GLY A 125 7.88 5.85 7.71
C GLY A 125 9.05 5.45 6.80
N LEU A 126 9.35 4.15 6.71
CA LEU A 126 10.39 3.62 5.83
C LEU A 126 10.02 3.82 4.36
N LEU A 127 8.81 3.44 3.95
CA LEU A 127 8.34 3.61 2.57
C LEU A 127 8.30 5.08 2.16
N VAL A 128 7.71 5.94 3.00
CA VAL A 128 7.68 7.39 2.77
C VAL A 128 9.10 7.94 2.69
N GLY A 129 9.97 7.61 3.66
CA GLY A 129 11.36 8.08 3.68
C GLY A 129 12.14 7.67 2.43
N LEU A 130 11.92 6.45 1.93
CA LEU A 130 12.54 5.97 0.69
C LEU A 130 11.98 6.67 -0.55
N LEU A 131 10.68 6.93 -0.62
CA LEU A 131 10.03 7.65 -1.73
C LEU A 131 10.32 9.15 -1.74
N LEU A 132 10.73 9.72 -0.60
CA LEU A 132 11.21 11.10 -0.51
C LEU A 132 12.65 11.27 -1.03
N ARG A 133 13.41 10.18 -1.18
CA ARG A 133 14.77 10.24 -1.75
C ARG A 133 14.72 10.75 -3.20
N ARG A 134 15.74 11.52 -3.57
CA ARG A 134 15.85 12.17 -4.88
C ARG A 134 15.77 11.17 -6.03
N SER A 135 16.35 9.99 -5.88
CA SER A 135 16.29 8.91 -6.87
C SER A 135 14.87 8.39 -7.11
N ALA A 136 14.08 8.19 -6.05
CA ALA A 136 12.69 7.75 -6.18
C ALA A 136 11.81 8.85 -6.80
N ARG A 137 12.04 10.12 -6.46
CA ARG A 137 11.32 11.24 -7.08
C ARG A 137 11.63 11.36 -8.57
N ALA A 138 12.89 11.16 -8.97
CA ALA A 138 13.32 11.20 -10.36
C ALA A 138 12.59 10.17 -11.24
N TYR A 139 12.42 8.95 -10.73
CA TYR A 139 11.69 7.88 -11.42
C TYR A 139 10.23 8.23 -11.74
N PHE A 140 9.56 9.00 -10.88
CA PHE A 140 8.18 9.43 -11.11
C PHE A 140 8.06 10.76 -11.86
N SER A 141 9.17 11.43 -12.15
CA SER A 141 9.23 12.71 -12.88
C SER A 141 9.75 12.58 -14.31
N GLU A 142 10.04 11.36 -14.77
CA GLU A 142 10.38 11.09 -16.18
C GLU A 142 9.12 11.30 -17.04
N ASP A 143 8.93 12.56 -17.45
CA ASP A 143 8.16 13.05 -18.60
C ASP A 143 9.13 13.31 -19.76
#